data_AF-A0A661AYB5-F1
#
_entry.id   AF-A0A661AYB5-F1
#
_cell.length_a   1.000
_cell.length_b   1.000
_cell.length_c   1.000
_cell.angle_alpha   90.00
_cell.angle_beta   90.00
_cell.angle_gamma   90.00
#
_symmetry.space_group_name_H-M   'P 1'
#
loop_
_entity.id
_entity.type
_entity.pdbx_description
1 polymer ?
#
loop_
_entity_poly.entity_id
_entity_poly.type
_entity_poly.pdbx_seq_one_letter_code
_entity_poly.pdbx_strand_id
1 'polypeptide(L)'
;AEGRQSRQESGGESALSFLAGMGITRTAVAIGRIADGIHTLRAKLRSANGDIKLKIDPRCKRLIDDFLGYQYPSDADGSPSGELPDKDGIHDHTMDALRYMVSRITPLEKRQWRIG
;
A
#
# COMPACT_ATOMS: atom_id res chain seq x y z
N ALA A 1 -22.90 12.26 6.20
CA ALA A 1 -22.43 11.04 6.88
C ALA A 1 -22.33 9.95 5.83
N GLU A 2 -21.16 9.80 5.20
CA GLU A 2 -20.95 8.77 4.18
C GLU A 2 -20.76 7.42 4.86
N GLY A 3 -21.67 6.50 4.57
CA GLY A 3 -21.66 5.17 5.13
C GLY A 3 -20.39 4.43 4.74
N ARG A 4 -19.63 3.98 5.74
CA ARG A 4 -18.62 2.95 5.55
C ARG A 4 -19.33 1.69 5.05
N GLN A 5 -19.35 1.49 3.74
CA GLN A 5 -19.71 0.19 3.18
C GLN A 5 -18.64 -0.82 3.60
N SER A 6 -18.97 -1.64 4.59
CA SER A 6 -18.25 -2.85 4.90
C SER A 6 -18.43 -3.79 3.71
N ARG A 7 -17.35 -4.10 2.99
CA ARG A 7 -17.36 -5.10 1.91
C ARG A 7 -17.72 -6.46 2.54
N GLN A 8 -18.92 -6.95 2.24
CA GLN A 8 -19.40 -8.26 2.68
C GLN A 8 -19.11 -9.27 1.58
N GLU A 9 -18.53 -10.42 1.93
CA GLU A 9 -18.39 -11.55 1.02
C GLU A 9 -19.75 -12.24 0.86
N SER A 10 -19.91 -13.08 -0.16
CA SER A 10 -21.20 -13.71 -0.53
C SER A 10 -21.88 -14.51 0.59
N GLY A 11 -21.17 -14.82 1.68
CA GLY A 11 -21.68 -15.51 2.87
C GLY A 11 -22.08 -14.60 4.05
N GLY A 12 -22.05 -13.27 3.90
CA GLY A 12 -22.42 -12.31 4.96
C GLY A 12 -21.37 -12.11 6.05
N GLU A 13 -20.39 -13.01 6.16
CA GLU A 13 -19.19 -12.82 6.97
C GLU A 13 -18.17 -11.93 6.24
N SER A 14 -17.53 -11.05 6.99
CA SER A 14 -16.37 -10.30 6.49
C SER A 14 -15.11 -11.17 6.57
N ALA A 15 -14.12 -10.92 5.70
CA ALA A 15 -12.82 -11.58 5.82
C ALA A 15 -12.19 -11.40 7.22
N LEU A 16 -12.45 -10.28 7.90
CA LEU A 16 -11.97 -10.02 9.26
C LEU A 16 -12.63 -10.93 10.30
N SER A 17 -13.95 -11.14 10.22
CA SER A 17 -14.66 -12.05 11.13
C SER A 17 -14.23 -13.49 10.91
N PHE A 18 -13.99 -13.89 9.66
CA PHE A 18 -13.47 -15.21 9.33
C PHE A 18 -12.07 -15.43 9.94
N LEU A 19 -11.14 -14.50 9.74
CA LEU A 19 -9.80 -14.55 10.34
C LEU A 19 -9.85 -14.58 11.88
N ALA A 20 -10.72 -13.78 12.48
CA ALA A 20 -10.92 -13.77 13.93
C ALA A 20 -11.45 -15.12 14.45
N GLY A 21 -12.36 -15.78 13.72
CA GLY A 21 -12.85 -17.13 14.03
C GLY A 21 -11.74 -18.19 14.02
N MET A 22 -10.70 -18.00 13.21
CA MET A 22 -9.50 -18.84 13.21
C MET A 22 -8.46 -18.45 14.28
N GLY A 23 -8.77 -17.49 15.15
CA GLY A 23 -7.86 -16.99 16.19
C GLY A 23 -6.85 -15.94 15.70
N ILE A 24 -6.94 -15.46 14.45
CA ILE A 24 -6.09 -14.38 13.94
C ILE A 24 -6.74 -13.05 14.31
N THR A 25 -6.40 -12.55 15.49
CA THR A 25 -7.06 -11.37 16.10
C THR A 25 -6.34 -10.06 15.83
N ARG A 26 -5.08 -10.08 15.36
CA ARG A 26 -4.30 -8.88 15.04
C ARG A 26 -4.52 -8.40 13.60
N THR A 27 -5.79 -8.28 13.22
CA THR A 27 -6.20 -7.75 11.93
C THR A 27 -6.83 -6.38 12.09
N ALA A 28 -6.54 -5.47 11.18
CA ALA A 28 -7.17 -4.16 11.16
C ALA A 28 -7.34 -3.70 9.73
N VAL A 29 -8.40 -2.94 9.49
CA VAL A 29 -8.57 -2.23 8.22
C VAL A 29 -7.44 -1.21 8.10
N ALA A 30 -6.72 -1.25 6.98
CA ALA A 30 -5.77 -0.21 6.65
C ALA A 30 -6.54 1.07 6.30
N ILE A 31 -6.34 2.12 7.10
CA ILE A 31 -7.02 3.41 6.92
C ILE A 31 -5.94 4.45 6.60
N GLY A 32 -6.08 5.15 5.48
CA GLY A 32 -5.14 6.19 5.06
C GLY A 32 -5.29 6.54 3.58
N ARG A 33 -4.73 7.70 3.19
CA ARG A 33 -4.67 8.09 1.77
C ARG A 33 -3.66 7.20 1.05
N ILE A 34 -4.02 6.72 -0.14
CA ILE A 34 -3.13 5.88 -0.96
C ILE A 34 -1.80 6.57 -1.23
N ALA A 35 -1.82 7.87 -1.57
CA ALA A 35 -0.62 8.67 -1.82
C ALA A 35 0.34 8.70 -0.61
N ASP A 36 -0.17 8.88 0.62
CA ASP A 36 0.65 8.88 1.83
C ASP A 36 1.31 7.51 2.05
N GLY A 37 0.59 6.43 1.76
CA GLY A 37 1.12 5.07 1.82
C GLY A 37 2.23 4.83 0.80
N ILE A 38 2.05 5.31 -0.43
CA ILE A 38 3.06 5.23 -1.49
C ILE A 38 4.32 6.00 -1.09
N HIS A 39 4.18 7.22 -0.57
CA HIS A 39 5.32 8.00 -0.07
C HIS A 39 6.04 7.30 1.09
N THR A 40 5.27 6.70 2.01
CA THR A 40 5.84 5.90 3.11
C THR A 40 6.63 4.73 2.57
N LEU A 41 6.11 3.99 1.59
CA LEU A 41 6.79 2.86 0.97
C LEU A 41 8.06 3.30 0.24
N ARG A 42 7.99 4.35 -0.59
CA ARG A 42 9.15 4.90 -1.32
C ARG A 42 10.27 5.31 -0.37
N ALA A 43 9.94 5.93 0.77
CA ALA A 43 10.92 6.32 1.78
C ALA A 43 11.65 5.14 2.45
N LYS A 44 11.16 3.89 2.28
CA LYS A 44 11.85 2.68 2.74
C LYS A 44 12.71 2.03 1.67
N LEU A 45 12.50 2.35 0.40
CA LEU A 45 13.41 1.96 -0.67
C LEU A 45 14.76 2.70 -0.52
N ARG A 46 15.68 2.44 -1.45
CA ARG A 46 17.01 3.04 -1.43
C ARG A 46 16.92 4.57 -1.43
N SER A 47 17.48 5.20 -0.40
CA SER A 47 17.56 6.66 -0.30
C SER A 47 18.68 7.23 -1.18
N ALA A 48 18.68 8.56 -1.37
CA ALA A 48 19.76 9.26 -2.07
C ALA A 48 21.14 9.06 -1.39
N ASN A 49 21.16 8.84 -0.08
CA ASN A 49 22.38 8.56 0.69
C ASN A 49 22.82 7.09 0.60
N GLY A 50 22.08 6.24 -0.11
CA GLY A 50 22.37 4.81 -0.26
C GLY A 50 21.74 3.90 0.80
N ASP A 51 21.04 4.44 1.79
CA ASP A 51 20.39 3.64 2.84
C ASP A 51 19.22 2.83 2.29
N ILE A 52 19.16 1.55 2.61
CA ILE A 52 18.08 0.64 2.22
C ILE A 52 17.33 0.18 3.49
N LYS A 53 16.06 0.54 3.62
CA LYS A 53 15.23 0.20 4.80
C LYS A 53 14.22 -0.91 4.54
N LEU A 54 14.00 -1.28 3.28
CA LEU A 54 13.19 -2.40 2.84
C LEU A 54 14.01 -3.25 1.85
N LYS A 55 14.17 -4.54 2.15
CA LYS A 55 14.80 -5.53 1.28
C LYS A 55 13.76 -6.56 0.89
N ILE A 56 13.79 -6.99 -0.36
CA ILE A 56 12.87 -7.99 -0.91
C ILE A 56 13.66 -9.27 -1.14
N ASP A 57 13.19 -10.38 -0.59
CA ASP A 57 13.80 -11.69 -0.82
C ASP A 57 13.64 -12.09 -2.30
N PRO A 58 14.69 -12.63 -2.96
CA PRO A 58 14.61 -13.06 -4.36
C PRO A 58 13.52 -14.09 -4.67
N ARG A 59 12.98 -14.80 -3.66
CA ARG A 59 11.89 -15.77 -3.83
C ARG A 59 10.52 -15.10 -3.99
N CYS A 60 10.39 -13.83 -3.64
CA CYS A 60 9.16 -13.05 -3.82
C CYS A 60 8.96 -12.60 -5.28
N LYS A 61 8.98 -13.56 -6.24
CA LYS A 61 8.97 -13.30 -7.68
C LYS A 61 7.82 -12.41 -8.12
N ARG A 62 6.59 -12.73 -7.68
CA ARG A 62 5.40 -11.92 -8.00
C ARG A 62 5.53 -10.47 -7.53
N LEU A 63 6.03 -10.25 -6.31
CA LEU A 63 6.22 -8.89 -5.81
C LEU A 63 7.28 -8.13 -6.63
N ILE A 64 8.35 -8.81 -7.04
CA ILE A 64 9.39 -8.21 -7.88
C ILE A 64 8.81 -7.83 -9.25
N ASP A 65 8.02 -8.72 -9.87
CA ASP A 65 7.35 -8.44 -11.15
C ASP A 65 6.35 -7.28 -11.01
N ASP A 66 5.57 -7.27 -9.92
CA ASP A 66 4.63 -6.19 -9.62
C ASP A 66 5.36 -4.85 -9.43
N PHE A 67 6.54 -4.81 -8.79
CA PHE A 67 7.36 -3.59 -8.72
C PHE A 67 7.79 -3.06 -10.09
N LEU A 68 7.99 -3.93 -11.08
CA LEU A 68 8.41 -3.55 -12.43
C LEU A 68 7.25 -3.02 -13.27
N GLY A 69 6.02 -3.51 -13.04
CA GLY A 69 4.82 -3.09 -13.77
C GLY A 69 3.99 -2.00 -13.08
N TYR A 70 4.25 -1.68 -11.81
CA TYR A 70 3.46 -0.71 -11.06
C TYR A 70 3.72 0.73 -11.49
N GLN A 71 2.73 1.35 -12.12
CA GLN A 71 2.87 2.67 -12.74
C GLN A 71 1.68 3.61 -12.45
N TYR A 72 1.89 4.90 -12.69
CA TYR A 72 0.80 5.88 -12.77
C TYR A 72 0.19 5.86 -14.17
N PRO A 73 -1.09 6.21 -14.31
CA PRO A 73 -1.67 6.42 -15.63
C PRO A 73 -0.96 7.60 -16.32
N SER A 74 -0.79 7.49 -17.63
CA SER A 74 -0.13 8.49 -18.46
C SER A 74 -1.00 8.87 -19.65
N ASP A 75 -0.91 10.13 -20.08
CA ASP A 75 -1.47 10.63 -21.32
C ASP A 75 -0.64 10.17 -22.53
N ALA A 76 -1.13 10.44 -23.75
CA ALA A 76 -0.48 10.02 -24.99
C ALA A 76 0.94 10.60 -25.18
N ASP A 77 1.27 11.71 -24.52
CA ASP A 77 2.59 12.33 -24.50
C ASP A 77 3.52 11.77 -23.40
N GLY A 78 3.04 10.80 -22.61
CA GLY A 78 3.76 10.16 -21.52
C GLY A 78 3.70 10.94 -20.20
N SER A 79 3.04 12.10 -20.15
CA SER A 79 2.86 12.83 -18.90
C SER A 79 1.90 12.10 -17.96
N PRO A 80 2.11 12.10 -16.62
CA PRO A 80 1.19 11.45 -15.70
C PRO A 80 -0.19 12.13 -15.73
N SER A 81 -1.24 11.35 -15.98
CA SER A 81 -2.63 11.85 -16.04
C SER A 81 -3.36 11.74 -14.70
N GLY A 82 -2.70 11.19 -13.66
CA GLY A 82 -3.28 11.04 -12.32
C GLY A 82 -2.25 10.82 -11.22
N GLU A 83 -2.66 11.14 -9.99
CA GLU A 83 -1.82 11.00 -8.77
C GLU A 83 -1.94 9.62 -8.11
N LEU A 84 -2.89 8.80 -8.56
CA LEU A 84 -3.11 7.44 -8.06
C LEU A 84 -2.57 6.43 -9.07
N PRO A 85 -1.95 5.33 -8.61
CA PRO A 85 -1.47 4.28 -9.50
C PRO A 85 -2.60 3.65 -10.30
N ASP A 86 -2.27 3.23 -11.51
CA ASP A 86 -3.21 2.52 -12.37
C ASP A 86 -3.59 1.17 -11.76
N LYS A 87 -4.87 0.81 -11.87
CA LYS A 87 -5.43 -0.43 -11.34
C LYS A 87 -5.63 -1.42 -12.47
N ASP A 88 -4.50 -1.88 -13.01
CA ASP A 88 -4.45 -2.81 -14.13
C ASP A 88 -4.95 -4.23 -13.81
N GLY A 89 -5.16 -4.55 -12.53
CA GLY A 89 -5.59 -5.87 -12.05
C GLY A 89 -4.48 -6.93 -12.09
N ILE A 90 -3.25 -6.53 -12.42
CA ILE A 90 -2.09 -7.41 -12.53
C ILE A 90 -1.08 -7.03 -11.45
N HIS A 91 -0.58 -5.79 -11.44
CA HIS A 91 0.53 -5.40 -10.58
C HIS A 91 0.11 -4.73 -9.27
N ASP A 92 -1.19 -4.49 -9.07
CA ASP A 92 -1.67 -3.64 -7.98
C ASP A 92 -1.93 -4.40 -6.67
N HIS A 93 -2.17 -5.70 -6.71
CA HIS A 93 -2.59 -6.49 -5.54
C HIS A 93 -1.48 -6.63 -4.49
N THR A 94 -0.28 -7.10 -4.87
CA THR A 94 0.81 -7.25 -3.89
C THR A 94 1.38 -5.89 -3.48
N MET A 95 1.32 -4.89 -4.37
CA MET A 95 1.71 -3.52 -4.08
C MET A 95 0.80 -2.86 -3.04
N ASP A 96 -0.51 -3.07 -3.13
CA ASP A 96 -1.45 -2.61 -2.10
C ASP A 96 -1.22 -3.32 -0.76
N ALA A 97 -1.00 -4.63 -0.77
CA ALA A 97 -0.71 -5.39 0.44
C ALA A 97 0.59 -4.90 1.12
N LEU A 98 1.65 -4.70 0.34
CA LEU A 98 2.92 -4.16 0.83
C LEU A 98 2.76 -2.75 1.39
N ARG A 99 1.99 -1.88 0.71
CA ARG A 99 1.67 -0.53 1.21
C ARG A 99 1.00 -0.61 2.58
N TYR A 100 -0.05 -1.44 2.73
CA TYR A 100 -0.75 -1.58 4.01
C TYR A 100 0.18 -2.03 5.13
N MET A 101 1.06 -3.00 4.85
CA MET A 101 2.03 -3.49 5.82
C MET A 101 3.00 -2.36 6.23
N VAL A 102 3.63 -1.70 5.26
CA VAL A 102 4.67 -0.69 5.54
C VAL A 102 4.09 0.55 6.23
N SER A 103 2.92 1.02 5.80
CA SER A 103 2.22 2.14 6.45
C SER A 103 1.81 1.83 7.87
N ARG A 104 1.55 0.57 8.21
CA ARG A 104 1.16 0.16 9.56
C ARG A 104 2.34 -0.07 10.48
N ILE A 105 3.41 -0.71 10.00
CA ILE A 105 4.57 -1.08 10.81
C ILE A 105 5.51 0.13 11.00
N THR A 106 5.71 0.92 9.95
CA THR A 106 6.70 2.01 9.95
C THR A 106 6.18 3.30 9.28
N PRO A 107 5.08 3.88 9.79
CA PRO A 107 4.51 5.10 9.21
C PRO A 107 5.53 6.24 9.14
N LEU A 108 5.40 7.12 8.14
CA LEU A 108 6.14 8.38 8.15
C LEU A 108 5.59 9.26 9.27
N GLU A 109 6.45 9.68 10.19
CA GLU A 109 6.08 10.64 11.22
C GLU A 109 5.89 12.02 10.60
N LYS A 110 4.77 12.66 10.90
CA LYS A 110 4.57 14.08 10.59
C LYS A 110 5.44 14.90 11.53
N ARG A 111 6.63 15.29 11.09
CA ARG A 111 7.45 16.26 11.84
C ARG A 111 6.75 17.62 11.76
N GLN A 112 6.25 18.10 12.90
CA GLN A 112 5.79 19.49 13.01
C GLN A 112 7.02 20.39 13.04
N TRP A 113 7.20 21.18 11.99
CA TRP A 113 8.19 22.24 11.98
C TRP A 113 7.72 23.32 12.96
N ARG A 114 8.47 23.51 14.06
CA ARG A 114 8.31 24.66 14.92
C ARG A 114 9.17 25.77 14.33
N ILE A 115 8.53 26.73 13.70
CA ILE A 115 9.19 27.97 13.27
C ILE A 115 9.25 28.86 14.53
N GLY A 116 10.46 29.17 14.98
CA GLY A 116 10.74 30.13 16.05
C GLY A 116 11.23 31.45 15.49
#